data_AF-A0AA86VWX2-F1
#
_entry.id   AF-A0AA86VWX2-F1
#
_cell.length_a   1.000
_cell.length_b   1.000
_cell.length_c   1.000
_cell.angle_alpha   90.00
_cell.angle_beta   90.00
_cell.angle_gamma   90.00
#
_symmetry.space_group_name_H-M   'P 1'
#
loop_
_entity.id
_entity.type
_entity.pdbx_description
1 polymer ?
#
loop_
_entity_poly.entity_id
_entity_poly.type
_entity_poly.pdbx_seq_one_letter_code
_entity_poly.pdbx_strand_id
1 'polypeptide(L)'
;MDAIRKQASKLREQVARQQQAVLKQFGGGGYGGSDNVVTDGVEHQLHQKLEKLYISTRAGKHYQRDIVRGVEGYIVTGSKQVEIGTKLSEDSRKYGAENTCTSGYTLSRAALSFARAHAQTEKERGNLLKALGTQVAEPLRAMVVGAPLEDARHLAQRYDRMRQEAEGQAIEVSKRQAKVREMPPNAENSMKLEAAEAKLQDLKTNVTILGKEAAAALAAVEAQQQRLTLQRLIAMVEAERAYHQIVLQILDQLEGEMISEQRRIETPPTPSLDSSMPPPPSYEEVNGVYASQTHNGSTDSMGYFLGEVLFPYSAVSDVELNLSVGDYIVVRKVTNSGWAEGECKGKAGWFPFSYIERRERVLASKVAEVF
;
A
#
# COMPACT_ATOMS: atom_id res chain seq x y z
N MET A 1 -29.42 8.04 -15.50
CA MET A 1 -30.12 8.00 -14.20
C MET A 1 -30.03 9.32 -13.42
N ASP A 2 -28.85 9.94 -13.28
CA ASP A 2 -28.72 11.20 -12.51
C ASP A 2 -29.32 12.45 -13.21
N ALA A 3 -29.32 12.48 -14.53
CA ALA A 3 -30.03 13.52 -15.29
C ALA A 3 -31.55 13.54 -14.98
N ILE A 4 -32.14 12.35 -14.84
CA ILE A 4 -33.56 12.17 -14.51
C ILE A 4 -33.84 12.60 -13.06
N ARG A 5 -32.95 12.32 -12.10
CA ARG A 5 -33.07 12.84 -10.73
C ARG A 5 -32.94 14.36 -10.64
N LYS A 6 -32.03 14.96 -11.42
CA LYS A 6 -31.90 16.43 -11.52
C LYS A 6 -33.13 17.09 -12.15
N GLN A 7 -33.74 16.45 -13.15
CA GLN A 7 -35.01 16.93 -13.72
C GLN A 7 -36.16 16.79 -12.72
N ALA A 8 -36.24 15.68 -11.99
CA ALA A 8 -37.28 15.46 -10.99
C ALA A 8 -37.19 16.43 -9.81
N SER A 9 -35.97 16.77 -9.35
CA SER A 9 -35.77 17.79 -8.30
C SER A 9 -36.16 19.19 -8.79
N LYS A 10 -35.74 19.59 -10.00
CA LYS A 10 -36.17 20.85 -10.62
C LYS A 10 -37.69 20.94 -10.77
N LEU A 11 -38.34 19.85 -11.18
CA LEU A 11 -39.79 19.80 -11.34
C LEU A 11 -40.50 19.91 -9.98
N ARG A 12 -40.01 19.24 -8.92
CA ARG A 12 -40.54 19.40 -7.56
C ARG A 12 -40.42 20.84 -7.06
N GLU A 13 -39.28 21.47 -7.30
CA GLU A 13 -39.05 22.85 -6.89
C GLU A 13 -39.96 23.83 -7.65
N GLN A 14 -40.19 23.57 -8.94
CA GLN A 14 -41.10 24.36 -9.77
C GLN A 14 -42.56 24.17 -9.33
N VAL A 15 -42.98 22.94 -9.01
CA VAL A 15 -44.31 22.64 -8.46
C VAL A 15 -44.51 23.30 -7.10
N ALA A 16 -43.52 23.28 -6.21
CA ALA A 16 -43.58 23.94 -4.91
C ALA A 16 -43.75 25.47 -5.06
N ARG A 17 -43.00 26.10 -5.98
CA ARG A 17 -43.15 27.54 -6.28
C ARG A 17 -44.53 27.87 -6.88
N GLN A 18 -45.06 27.00 -7.75
CA GLN A 18 -46.38 27.18 -8.34
C GLN A 18 -47.49 27.03 -7.28
N GLN A 19 -47.40 26.04 -6.39
CA GLN A 19 -48.32 25.86 -5.27
C GLN A 19 -48.30 27.08 -4.34
N GLN A 20 -47.12 27.64 -4.06
CA GLN A 20 -46.97 28.83 -3.23
C GLN A 20 -47.54 30.09 -3.91
N ALA A 21 -47.41 30.22 -5.24
CA ALA A 21 -48.02 31.30 -6.01
C ALA A 21 -49.55 31.21 -6.01
N VAL A 22 -50.09 30.00 -6.15
CA VAL A 22 -51.54 29.73 -6.07
C VAL A 22 -52.06 30.02 -4.66
N LEU A 23 -51.38 29.58 -3.60
CA LEU A 23 -51.73 29.91 -2.21
C LEU A 23 -51.72 31.42 -1.94
N LYS A 24 -50.78 32.18 -2.51
CA LYS A 24 -50.77 33.65 -2.42
C LYS A 24 -51.93 34.29 -3.18
N GLN A 25 -52.32 33.75 -4.34
CA GLN A 25 -53.38 34.30 -5.17
C GLN A 25 -54.78 34.03 -4.59
N PHE A 26 -54.97 32.92 -3.86
CA PHE A 26 -56.25 32.56 -3.23
C PHE A 26 -56.33 32.86 -1.72
N GLY A 27 -55.21 33.14 -1.04
CA GLY A 27 -55.15 33.48 0.39
C GLY A 27 -55.30 34.97 0.72
N GLY A 28 -55.45 35.84 -0.29
CA GLY A 28 -55.45 37.31 -0.16
C GLY A 28 -56.73 37.94 0.41
N GLY A 29 -57.47 37.24 1.27
CA GLY A 29 -58.72 37.74 1.86
C GLY A 29 -58.65 37.82 3.38
N GLY A 30 -58.25 38.97 3.92
CA GLY A 30 -58.48 39.32 5.32
C GLY A 30 -57.22 39.61 6.12
N TYR A 31 -57.13 40.85 6.60
CA TYR A 31 -56.11 41.38 7.50
C TYR A 31 -55.83 40.44 8.70
N GLY A 32 -54.63 39.85 8.72
CA GLY A 32 -54.12 39.07 9.86
C GLY A 32 -52.74 38.41 9.67
N GLY A 33 -52.08 38.55 8.51
CA GLY A 33 -51.04 37.62 8.06
C GLY A 33 -49.62 38.16 7.93
N SER A 34 -49.10 38.93 8.89
CA SER A 34 -47.65 39.21 8.94
C SER A 34 -46.91 38.06 9.62
N ASP A 35 -47.34 37.66 10.82
CA ASP A 35 -46.66 36.63 11.61
C ASP A 35 -46.79 35.22 11.04
N ASN A 36 -47.95 34.86 10.46
CA ASN A 36 -48.15 33.54 9.84
C ASN A 36 -47.31 33.35 8.56
N VAL A 37 -47.08 34.41 7.78
CA VAL A 37 -46.25 34.35 6.57
C VAL A 37 -44.75 34.29 6.92
N VAL A 38 -44.35 34.96 8.00
CA VAL A 38 -42.96 34.94 8.51
C VAL A 38 -42.63 33.59 9.15
N THR A 39 -43.54 33.01 9.96
CA THR A 39 -43.35 31.69 10.57
C THR A 39 -43.28 30.57 9.53
N ASP A 40 -44.19 30.55 8.54
CA ASP A 40 -44.12 29.60 7.41
C ASP A 40 -42.80 29.73 6.60
N GLY A 41 -42.27 30.95 6.48
CA GLY A 41 -40.98 31.20 5.81
C GLY A 41 -39.77 30.62 6.55
N VAL A 42 -39.76 30.72 7.89
CA VAL A 42 -38.71 30.16 8.74
C VAL A 42 -38.77 28.63 8.78
N GLU A 43 -39.97 28.05 8.86
CA GLU A 43 -40.17 26.60 8.81
C GLU A 43 -39.70 26.01 7.46
N HIS A 44 -40.01 26.70 6.35
CA HIS A 44 -39.58 26.28 5.03
C HIS A 44 -38.04 26.29 4.89
N GLN A 45 -37.37 27.33 5.39
CA GLN A 45 -35.90 27.40 5.40
C GLN A 45 -35.28 26.29 6.25
N LEU A 46 -35.87 25.99 7.42
CA LEU A 46 -35.41 24.89 8.29
C LEU A 46 -35.53 23.53 7.58
N HIS A 47 -36.65 23.29 6.90
CA HIS A 47 -36.85 22.06 6.14
C HIS A 47 -35.81 21.92 5.00
N GLN A 48 -35.61 22.97 4.21
CA GLN A 48 -34.59 22.97 3.15
C GLN A 48 -33.19 22.70 3.69
N LYS A 49 -32.85 23.26 4.86
CA LYS A 49 -31.58 23.01 5.52
C LYS A 49 -31.45 21.54 5.93
N LEU A 50 -32.49 20.96 6.53
CA LEU A 50 -32.53 19.55 6.91
C LEU A 50 -32.37 18.62 5.70
N GLU A 51 -33.05 18.90 4.58
CA GLU A 51 -32.93 18.10 3.36
C GLU A 51 -31.48 18.11 2.82
N LYS A 52 -30.84 19.29 2.79
CA LYS A 52 -29.43 19.42 2.39
C LYS A 52 -28.50 18.64 3.31
N LEU A 53 -28.67 18.75 4.62
CA LEU A 53 -27.88 18.02 5.62
C LEU A 53 -28.07 16.51 5.50
N TYR A 54 -29.30 16.04 5.26
CA TYR A 54 -29.58 14.62 5.07
C TYR A 54 -28.89 14.07 3.82
N ILE A 55 -28.96 14.80 2.70
CA ILE A 55 -28.28 14.42 1.44
C ILE A 55 -26.76 14.40 1.66
N SER A 56 -26.21 15.43 2.30
CA SER A 56 -24.77 15.56 2.56
C SER A 56 -24.25 14.43 3.46
N THR A 57 -24.90 14.16 4.60
CA THR A 57 -24.49 13.08 5.52
C THR A 57 -24.64 11.69 4.89
N ARG A 58 -25.64 11.51 4.01
CA ARG A 58 -25.77 10.29 3.19
C ARG A 58 -24.61 10.16 2.21
N ALA A 59 -24.27 11.20 1.47
CA ALA A 59 -23.15 11.20 0.53
C ALA A 59 -21.81 10.94 1.26
N GLY A 60 -21.59 11.59 2.41
CA GLY A 60 -20.44 11.37 3.29
C GLY A 60 -20.31 9.91 3.72
N LYS A 61 -21.41 9.28 4.18
CA LYS A 61 -21.43 7.85 4.54
C LYS A 61 -21.05 6.95 3.36
N HIS A 62 -21.53 7.25 2.16
CA HIS A 62 -21.19 6.46 0.96
C HIS A 62 -19.71 6.59 0.62
N TYR A 63 -19.19 7.82 0.56
CA TYR A 63 -17.79 8.07 0.25
C TYR A 63 -16.85 7.40 1.28
N GLN A 64 -17.14 7.53 2.57
CA GLN A 64 -16.39 6.84 3.64
C GLN A 64 -16.39 5.31 3.44
N ARG A 65 -17.53 4.72 3.07
CA ARG A 65 -17.62 3.28 2.80
C ARG A 65 -16.78 2.87 1.59
N ASP A 66 -16.76 3.69 0.54
CA ASP A 66 -15.97 3.40 -0.65
C ASP A 66 -14.46 3.49 -0.37
N ILE A 67 -14.02 4.46 0.46
CA ILE A 67 -12.65 4.53 0.96
C ILE A 67 -12.31 3.25 1.74
N VAL A 68 -13.14 2.86 2.72
CA VAL A 68 -12.90 1.65 3.53
C VAL A 68 -12.73 0.42 2.64
N ARG A 69 -13.64 0.21 1.68
CA ARG A 69 -13.55 -0.92 0.74
C ARG A 69 -12.29 -0.89 -0.12
N GLY A 70 -11.92 0.29 -0.63
CA GLY A 70 -10.71 0.47 -1.42
C GLY A 70 -9.45 0.15 -0.62
N VAL A 71 -9.35 0.70 0.59
CA VAL A 71 -8.22 0.46 1.50
C VAL A 71 -8.13 -1.01 1.91
N GLU A 72 -9.25 -1.65 2.25
CA GLU A 72 -9.26 -3.08 2.58
C GLU A 72 -8.84 -3.96 1.39
N GLY A 73 -9.33 -3.66 0.18
CA GLY A 73 -8.91 -4.35 -1.03
C GLY A 73 -7.42 -4.20 -1.30
N TYR A 74 -6.89 -2.99 -1.08
CA TYR A 74 -5.46 -2.71 -1.18
C TYR A 74 -4.66 -3.51 -0.14
N ILE A 75 -5.12 -3.58 1.11
CA ILE A 75 -4.50 -4.38 2.18
C ILE A 75 -4.47 -5.86 1.80
N VAL A 76 -5.59 -6.44 1.38
CA VAL A 76 -5.67 -7.87 1.01
C VAL A 76 -4.70 -8.18 -0.15
N THR A 77 -4.63 -7.31 -1.15
CA THR A 77 -3.75 -7.49 -2.30
C THR A 77 -2.29 -7.28 -1.91
N GLY A 78 -2.01 -6.26 -1.09
CA GLY A 78 -0.69 -5.96 -0.57
C GLY A 78 -0.14 -7.09 0.29
N SER A 79 -0.94 -7.74 1.13
CA SER A 79 -0.49 -8.87 1.94
C SER A 79 0.01 -10.04 1.08
N LYS A 80 -0.66 -10.31 -0.05
CA LYS A 80 -0.18 -11.32 -1.01
C LYS A 80 1.14 -10.92 -1.66
N GLN A 81 1.32 -9.63 -1.95
CA GLN A 81 2.62 -9.14 -2.47
C GLN A 81 3.73 -9.31 -1.44
N VAL A 82 3.45 -9.01 -0.15
CA VAL A 82 4.39 -9.24 0.96
C VAL A 82 4.80 -10.72 1.05
N GLU A 83 3.84 -11.64 0.97
CA GLU A 83 4.11 -13.08 1.01
C GLU A 83 5.03 -13.52 -0.14
N ILE A 84 4.72 -13.10 -1.37
CA ILE A 84 5.50 -13.42 -2.56
C ILE A 84 6.92 -12.83 -2.46
N GLY A 85 7.04 -11.54 -2.10
CA GLY A 85 8.32 -10.86 -1.96
C GLY A 85 9.17 -11.44 -0.83
N THR A 86 8.54 -11.83 0.28
CA THR A 86 9.24 -12.50 1.40
C THR A 86 9.81 -13.83 0.92
N LYS A 87 9.03 -14.62 0.18
CA LYS A 87 9.49 -15.90 -0.37
C LYS A 87 10.67 -15.73 -1.33
N LEU A 88 10.60 -14.75 -2.23
CA LEU A 88 11.69 -14.40 -3.15
C LEU A 88 12.98 -14.02 -2.38
N SER A 89 12.83 -13.25 -1.30
CA SER A 89 13.94 -12.87 -0.43
C SER A 89 14.58 -14.07 0.27
N GLU A 90 13.77 -15.04 0.70
CA GLU A 90 14.25 -16.27 1.36
C GLU A 90 15.02 -17.16 0.39
N ASP A 91 14.50 -17.36 -0.82
CA ASP A 91 15.14 -18.20 -1.82
C ASP A 91 16.48 -17.59 -2.27
N SER A 92 16.55 -16.27 -2.42
CA SER A 92 17.80 -15.54 -2.70
C SER A 92 18.80 -15.66 -1.56
N ARG A 93 18.32 -15.58 -0.30
CA ARG A 93 19.16 -15.76 0.90
C ARG A 93 19.73 -17.16 0.97
N LYS A 94 18.91 -18.17 0.69
CA LYS A 94 19.30 -19.58 0.68
C LYS A 94 20.41 -19.82 -0.33
N TYR A 95 20.22 -19.37 -1.57
CA TYR A 95 21.26 -19.46 -2.61
C TYR A 95 22.58 -18.82 -2.17
N GLY A 96 22.50 -17.61 -1.62
CA GLY A 96 23.68 -16.88 -1.15
C GLY A 96 24.41 -17.55 0.03
N ALA A 97 23.68 -18.23 0.92
CA ALA A 97 24.22 -18.89 2.10
C ALA A 97 24.84 -20.27 1.80
N GLU A 98 24.28 -21.02 0.84
CA GLU A 98 24.78 -22.34 0.47
C GLU A 98 26.14 -22.27 -0.24
N ASN A 99 26.49 -21.10 -0.81
CA ASN A 99 27.78 -20.80 -1.45
C ASN A 99 28.26 -21.93 -2.38
N THR A 100 27.35 -22.47 -3.19
CA THR A 100 27.57 -23.62 -4.07
C THR A 100 28.46 -23.31 -5.27
N CYS A 101 28.85 -22.05 -5.46
CA CYS A 101 29.77 -21.64 -6.52
C CYS A 101 31.19 -22.15 -6.26
N THR A 102 31.72 -22.89 -7.22
CA THR A 102 33.10 -23.39 -7.23
C THR A 102 34.10 -22.36 -7.77
N SER A 103 33.62 -21.27 -8.37
CA SER A 103 34.42 -20.14 -8.88
C SER A 103 33.84 -18.79 -8.43
N GLY A 104 34.53 -18.13 -7.49
CA GLY A 104 34.15 -16.82 -6.98
C GLY A 104 32.90 -16.80 -6.09
N TYR A 105 32.68 -15.68 -5.38
CA TYR A 105 31.58 -15.48 -4.43
C TYR A 105 30.68 -14.28 -4.78
N THR A 106 30.87 -13.68 -5.96
CA THR A 106 30.20 -12.43 -6.34
C THR A 106 28.68 -12.57 -6.44
N LEU A 107 28.20 -13.60 -7.13
CA LEU A 107 26.75 -13.84 -7.26
C LEU A 107 26.11 -14.21 -5.92
N SER A 108 26.80 -15.01 -5.09
CA SER A 108 26.33 -15.35 -3.74
C SER A 108 26.21 -14.10 -2.85
N ARG A 109 27.19 -13.19 -2.88
CA ARG A 109 27.11 -11.91 -2.15
C ARG A 109 26.00 -11.00 -2.69
N ALA A 110 25.89 -10.87 -4.01
CA ALA A 110 24.84 -10.09 -4.63
C ALA A 110 23.44 -10.62 -4.22
N ALA A 111 23.26 -11.94 -4.22
CA ALA A 111 22.03 -12.59 -3.79
C ALA A 111 21.71 -12.32 -2.31
N LEU A 112 22.71 -12.33 -1.41
CA LEU A 112 22.52 -11.98 0.00
C LEU A 112 22.12 -10.51 0.19
N SER A 113 22.80 -9.59 -0.50
CA SER A 113 22.47 -8.16 -0.48
C SER A 113 21.05 -7.90 -0.98
N PHE A 114 20.68 -8.48 -2.12
CA PHE A 114 19.32 -8.43 -2.67
C PHE A 114 18.29 -9.00 -1.68
N ALA A 115 18.54 -10.20 -1.15
CA ALA A 115 17.66 -10.86 -0.19
C ALA A 115 17.37 -9.99 1.05
N ARG A 116 18.40 -9.35 1.60
CA ARG A 116 18.27 -8.49 2.77
C ARG A 116 17.46 -7.23 2.45
N ALA A 117 17.79 -6.54 1.37
CA ALA A 117 17.10 -5.32 0.96
C ALA A 117 15.62 -5.59 0.62
N HIS A 118 15.34 -6.68 -0.09
CA HIS A 118 13.98 -7.06 -0.46
C HIS A 118 13.16 -7.49 0.76
N ALA A 119 13.73 -8.25 1.70
CA ALA A 119 13.06 -8.60 2.96
C ALA A 119 12.70 -7.35 3.78
N GLN A 120 13.61 -6.37 3.84
CA GLN A 120 13.36 -5.12 4.53
C GLN A 120 12.28 -4.28 3.82
N THR A 121 12.27 -4.26 2.49
CA THR A 121 11.20 -3.61 1.69
C THR A 121 9.82 -4.21 1.99
N GLU A 122 9.71 -5.54 2.01
CA GLU A 122 8.43 -6.19 2.31
C GLU A 122 7.98 -5.99 3.76
N LYS A 123 8.92 -5.91 4.71
CA LYS A 123 8.62 -5.52 6.10
C LYS A 123 7.99 -4.12 6.15
N GLU A 124 8.57 -3.14 5.45
CA GLU A 124 8.03 -1.79 5.42
C GLU A 124 6.68 -1.71 4.68
N ARG A 125 6.48 -2.56 3.67
CA ARG A 125 5.16 -2.71 3.03
C ARG A 125 4.14 -3.23 4.04
N GLY A 126 4.47 -4.26 4.83
CA GLY A 126 3.62 -4.74 5.92
C GLY A 126 3.26 -3.65 6.93
N ASN A 127 4.23 -2.79 7.30
CA ASN A 127 3.99 -1.65 8.18
C ASN A 127 3.00 -0.64 7.57
N LEU A 128 3.15 -0.32 6.27
CA LEU A 128 2.22 0.54 5.54
C LEU A 128 0.80 -0.04 5.57
N LEU A 129 0.63 -1.32 5.21
CA LEU A 129 -0.70 -1.96 5.18
C LEU A 129 -1.36 -1.94 6.55
N LYS A 130 -0.59 -2.18 7.62
CA LYS A 130 -1.07 -2.08 9.00
C LYS A 130 -1.50 -0.65 9.35
N ALA A 131 -0.72 0.37 8.94
CA ALA A 131 -1.06 1.77 9.15
C ALA A 131 -2.35 2.14 8.42
N LEU A 132 -2.53 1.70 7.17
CA LEU A 132 -3.77 1.90 6.41
C LEU A 132 -4.97 1.24 7.09
N GLY A 133 -4.82 0.03 7.63
CA GLY A 133 -5.89 -0.66 8.36
C GLY A 133 -6.31 0.11 9.62
N THR A 134 -5.35 0.37 10.49
CA THR A 134 -5.59 0.92 11.85
C THR A 134 -5.87 2.42 11.86
N GLN A 135 -5.19 3.19 11.01
CA GLN A 135 -5.30 4.65 11.01
C GLN A 135 -6.36 5.17 10.05
N VAL A 136 -6.77 4.41 9.03
CA VAL A 136 -7.71 4.85 7.99
C VAL A 136 -8.99 4.01 7.99
N ALA A 137 -8.88 2.71 7.74
CA ALA A 137 -10.06 1.86 7.53
C ALA A 137 -10.91 1.70 8.80
N GLU A 138 -10.29 1.38 9.93
CA GLU A 138 -10.99 1.18 11.21
C GLU A 138 -11.77 2.42 11.67
N PRO A 139 -11.19 3.64 11.76
CA PRO A 139 -11.93 4.83 12.18
C PRO A 139 -13.08 5.20 11.23
N LEU A 140 -12.88 5.08 9.91
CA LEU A 140 -13.94 5.37 8.94
C LEU A 140 -15.06 4.33 8.99
N ARG A 141 -14.73 3.05 9.20
CA ARG A 141 -15.74 2.00 9.39
C ARG A 141 -16.59 2.30 10.63
N ALA A 142 -15.96 2.64 11.74
CA ALA A 142 -16.64 3.03 12.98
C ALA A 142 -17.57 4.23 12.75
N MET A 143 -17.13 5.23 11.98
CA MET A 143 -17.98 6.38 11.61
C MET A 143 -19.19 5.98 10.76
N VAL A 144 -19.03 5.05 9.82
CA VAL A 144 -20.10 4.59 8.93
C VAL A 144 -21.17 3.80 9.70
N VAL A 145 -20.80 3.05 10.73
CA VAL A 145 -21.72 2.24 11.55
C VAL A 145 -22.11 2.89 12.87
N GLY A 146 -21.61 4.09 13.15
CA GLY A 146 -21.74 4.74 14.45
C GLY A 146 -23.16 5.18 14.78
N ALA A 147 -23.54 5.02 16.05
CA ALA A 147 -24.83 5.45 16.59
C ALA A 147 -25.19 6.92 16.28
N PRO A 148 -24.28 7.91 16.36
CA PRO A 148 -24.64 9.32 16.14
C PRO A 148 -25.27 9.61 14.77
N LEU A 149 -24.83 8.93 13.70
CA LEU A 149 -25.39 9.09 12.36
C LEU A 149 -26.79 8.48 12.24
N GLU A 150 -27.01 7.32 12.85
CA GLU A 150 -28.33 6.67 12.82
C GLU A 150 -29.32 7.41 13.72
N ASP A 151 -28.90 7.89 14.89
CA ASP A 151 -29.73 8.71 15.79
C ASP A 151 -30.17 10.02 15.13
N ALA A 152 -29.24 10.73 14.47
CA ALA A 152 -29.56 11.95 13.73
C ALA A 152 -30.56 11.71 12.58
N ARG A 153 -30.48 10.54 11.92
CA ARG A 153 -31.44 10.14 10.88
C ARG A 153 -32.80 9.79 11.45
N HIS A 154 -32.85 9.13 12.61
CA HIS A 154 -34.11 8.87 13.30
C HIS A 154 -34.80 10.17 13.70
N LEU A 155 -34.06 11.17 14.18
CA LEU A 155 -34.59 12.51 14.45
C LEU A 155 -35.16 13.17 13.19
N ALA A 156 -34.43 13.14 12.08
CA ALA A 156 -34.90 13.69 10.80
C ALA A 156 -36.20 12.99 10.31
N GLN A 157 -36.28 11.66 10.43
CA GLN A 157 -37.49 10.91 10.08
C GLN A 157 -38.68 11.23 10.99
N ARG A 158 -38.44 11.45 12.29
CA ARG A 158 -39.50 11.88 13.23
C ARG A 158 -40.00 13.27 12.88
N TYR A 159 -39.08 14.17 12.54
CA TYR A 159 -39.42 15.52 12.07
C TYR A 159 -40.30 15.48 10.81
N ASP A 160 -39.93 14.67 9.80
CA ASP A 160 -40.72 14.57 8.57
C ASP A 160 -42.14 14.06 8.82
N ARG A 161 -42.31 13.07 9.72
CA ARG A 161 -43.65 12.58 10.11
C ARG A 161 -44.48 13.67 10.81
N MET A 162 -43.90 14.34 11.80
CA MET A 162 -44.58 15.38 12.56
C MET A 162 -44.95 16.58 11.68
N ARG A 163 -44.11 16.92 10.70
CA ARG A 163 -44.42 17.95 9.73
C ARG A 163 -45.61 17.57 8.85
N GLN A 164 -45.68 16.33 8.36
CA GLN A 164 -46.82 15.84 7.58
C GLN A 164 -48.12 15.87 8.41
N GLU A 165 -48.05 15.54 9.70
CA GLU A 165 -49.18 15.67 10.63
C GLU A 165 -49.63 17.12 10.80
N ALA A 166 -48.69 18.07 10.93
CA ALA A 166 -48.98 19.50 10.99
C ALA A 166 -49.62 20.03 9.70
N GLU A 167 -49.12 19.61 8.53
CA GLU A 167 -49.70 19.95 7.22
C GLU A 167 -51.14 19.41 7.08
N GLY A 168 -51.37 18.17 7.50
CA GLY A 168 -52.72 17.58 7.53
C GLY A 168 -53.67 18.33 8.46
N GLN A 169 -53.20 18.72 9.65
CA GLN A 169 -53.98 19.51 10.60
C GLN A 169 -54.27 20.93 10.07
N ALA A 170 -53.34 21.55 9.33
CA ALA A 170 -53.54 22.87 8.73
C ALA A 170 -54.64 22.86 7.65
N ILE A 171 -54.69 21.81 6.83
CA ILE A 171 -55.77 21.60 5.85
C ILE A 171 -57.11 21.47 6.56
N GLU A 172 -57.14 20.73 7.66
CA GLU A 172 -58.36 20.50 8.43
C GLU A 172 -58.85 21.78 9.13
N VAL A 173 -57.96 22.62 9.66
CA VAL A 173 -58.28 23.96 10.17
C VAL A 173 -58.88 24.82 9.06
N SER A 174 -58.25 24.86 7.88
CA SER A 174 -58.75 25.62 6.73
C SER A 174 -60.17 25.21 6.30
N LYS A 175 -60.46 23.90 6.31
CA LYS A 175 -61.82 23.38 6.03
C LYS A 175 -62.84 23.82 7.09
N ARG A 176 -62.47 23.79 8.38
CA ARG A 176 -63.36 24.25 9.46
C ARG A 176 -63.60 25.75 9.42
N GLN A 177 -62.58 26.56 9.10
CA GLN A 177 -62.72 28.01 8.91
C GLN A 177 -63.69 28.33 7.78
N ALA A 178 -63.57 27.66 6.63
CA ALA A 178 -64.51 27.82 5.52
C ALA A 178 -65.95 27.46 5.93
N LYS A 179 -66.13 26.35 6.64
CA LYS A 179 -67.45 25.91 7.13
C LYS A 179 -68.10 26.90 8.11
N VAL A 180 -67.31 27.48 9.02
CA VAL A 180 -67.79 28.51 9.97
C VAL A 180 -68.17 29.80 9.23
N ARG A 181 -67.50 30.12 8.12
CA ARG A 181 -67.80 31.30 7.29
C ARG A 181 -69.07 31.17 6.45
N GLU A 182 -69.41 29.96 6.00
CA GLU A 182 -70.57 29.71 5.12
C GLU A 182 -71.87 29.37 5.87
N MET A 183 -71.80 28.89 7.12
CA MET A 183 -72.96 28.50 7.92
C MET A 183 -73.40 29.60 8.91
N PRO A 184 -74.69 29.64 9.32
CA PRO A 184 -75.13 30.53 10.39
C PRO A 184 -74.33 30.28 11.69
N PRO A 185 -74.19 31.32 12.55
CA PRO A 185 -73.39 31.23 13.77
C PRO A 185 -73.81 30.02 14.62
N ASN A 186 -72.93 29.03 14.73
CA ASN A 186 -73.12 27.86 15.58
C ASN A 186 -71.96 27.76 16.57
N ALA A 187 -72.29 27.83 17.87
CA ALA A 187 -71.34 27.74 18.96
C ALA A 187 -70.51 26.44 18.89
N GLU A 188 -71.12 25.32 18.52
CA GLU A 188 -70.43 24.02 18.42
C GLU A 188 -69.38 23.99 17.30
N ASN A 189 -69.68 24.60 16.15
CA ASN A 189 -68.72 24.71 15.04
C ASN A 189 -67.54 25.62 15.39
N SER A 190 -67.80 26.67 16.16
CA SER A 190 -66.77 27.61 16.62
C SER A 190 -65.82 26.94 17.63
N MET A 191 -66.36 26.20 18.61
CA MET A 191 -65.54 25.44 19.57
C MET A 191 -64.67 24.38 18.88
N LYS A 192 -65.21 23.67 17.87
CA LYS A 192 -64.44 22.67 17.09
C LYS A 192 -63.33 23.31 16.26
N LEU A 193 -63.55 24.53 15.76
CA LEU A 193 -62.52 25.29 15.05
C LEU A 193 -61.39 25.69 16.01
N GLU A 194 -61.73 26.27 17.16
CA GLU A 194 -60.77 26.69 18.18
C GLU A 194 -59.92 25.50 18.68
N ALA A 195 -60.54 24.35 18.95
CA ALA A 195 -59.80 23.13 19.32
C ALA A 195 -58.86 22.63 18.22
N ALA A 196 -59.26 22.75 16.94
CA ALA A 196 -58.41 22.37 15.81
C ALA A 196 -57.24 23.34 15.61
N GLU A 197 -57.45 24.64 15.86
CA GLU A 197 -56.42 25.68 15.83
C GLU A 197 -55.42 25.53 16.97
N ALA A 198 -55.88 25.26 18.19
CA ALA A 198 -55.01 24.96 19.33
C ALA A 198 -54.11 23.74 19.05
N LYS A 199 -54.68 22.65 18.52
CA LYS A 199 -53.89 21.47 18.12
C LYS A 199 -52.89 21.77 17.01
N LEU A 200 -53.24 22.62 16.04
CA LEU A 200 -52.30 23.04 14.99
C LEU A 200 -51.14 23.83 15.59
N GLN A 201 -51.42 24.73 16.53
CA GLN A 201 -50.40 25.52 17.21
C GLN A 201 -49.42 24.63 18.01
N ASP A 202 -49.93 23.64 18.73
CA ASP A 202 -49.12 22.64 19.44
C ASP A 202 -48.25 21.82 18.46
N LEU A 203 -48.79 21.43 17.31
CA LEU A 203 -48.01 20.72 16.30
C LEU A 203 -46.92 21.61 15.71
N LYS A 204 -47.20 22.88 15.39
CA LYS A 204 -46.20 23.83 14.84
C LYS A 204 -45.04 24.06 15.81
N THR A 205 -45.32 24.21 17.12
CA THR A 205 -44.26 24.38 18.12
C THR A 205 -43.39 23.12 18.23
N ASN A 206 -44.00 21.93 18.26
CA ASN A 206 -43.28 20.67 18.29
C ASN A 206 -42.43 20.43 17.02
N VAL A 207 -42.97 20.73 15.83
CA VAL A 207 -42.23 20.65 14.54
C VAL A 207 -41.00 21.57 14.58
N THR A 208 -41.15 22.78 15.12
CA THR A 208 -40.05 23.74 15.23
C THR A 208 -38.95 23.23 16.17
N ILE A 209 -39.31 22.71 17.34
CA ILE A 209 -38.36 22.17 18.32
C ILE A 209 -37.61 20.97 17.73
N LEU A 210 -38.35 19.97 17.25
CA LEU A 210 -37.77 18.74 16.69
C LEU A 210 -36.95 19.02 15.44
N GLY A 211 -37.36 19.98 14.61
CA GLY A 211 -36.61 20.40 13.43
C GLY A 211 -35.27 21.05 13.79
N LYS A 212 -35.23 21.87 14.84
CA LYS A 212 -33.96 22.45 15.36
C LYS A 212 -33.03 21.36 15.90
N GLU A 213 -33.56 20.41 16.66
CA GLU A 213 -32.80 19.27 17.19
C GLU A 213 -32.22 18.40 16.07
N ALA A 214 -33.06 17.99 15.11
CA ALA A 214 -32.64 17.19 13.96
C ALA A 214 -31.58 17.92 13.12
N ALA A 215 -31.74 19.24 12.92
CA ALA A 215 -30.79 20.03 12.16
C ALA A 215 -29.45 20.16 12.87
N ALA A 216 -29.45 20.36 14.19
CA ALA A 216 -28.25 20.42 15.00
C ALA A 216 -27.51 19.06 15.00
N ALA A 217 -28.24 17.96 15.18
CA ALA A 217 -27.67 16.61 15.15
C ALA A 217 -27.04 16.27 13.80
N LEU A 218 -27.75 16.50 12.69
CA LEU A 218 -27.21 16.24 11.35
C LEU A 218 -26.03 17.15 11.00
N ALA A 219 -26.05 18.42 11.40
CA ALA A 219 -24.92 19.34 11.19
C ALA A 219 -23.68 18.90 11.98
N ALA A 220 -23.85 18.43 13.22
CA ALA A 220 -22.75 17.88 14.02
C ALA A 220 -22.14 16.64 13.35
N VAL A 221 -23.00 15.72 12.87
CA VAL A 221 -22.56 14.53 12.14
C VAL A 221 -21.85 14.88 10.83
N GLU A 222 -22.38 15.82 10.05
CA GLU A 222 -21.73 16.30 8.82
C GLU A 222 -20.33 16.85 9.10
N ALA A 223 -20.21 17.76 10.08
CA ALA A 223 -18.94 18.34 10.45
C ALA A 223 -17.94 17.28 10.93
N GLN A 224 -18.40 16.28 11.70
CA GLN A 224 -17.57 15.18 12.16
C GLN A 224 -17.14 14.27 11.00
N GLN A 225 -18.03 13.95 10.07
CA GLN A 225 -17.72 13.17 8.87
C GLN A 225 -16.67 13.88 8.03
N GLN A 226 -16.83 15.17 7.75
CA GLN A 226 -15.86 15.93 6.95
C GLN A 226 -14.49 15.97 7.62
N ARG A 227 -14.43 16.33 8.91
CA ARG A 227 -13.18 16.45 9.67
C ARG A 227 -12.45 15.11 9.75
N LEU A 228 -13.15 14.04 10.16
CA LEU A 228 -12.51 12.74 10.29
C LEU A 228 -12.05 12.22 8.93
N THR A 229 -12.89 12.31 7.89
CA THR A 229 -12.53 11.83 6.55
C THR A 229 -11.30 12.52 6.01
N LEU A 230 -11.23 13.85 6.12
CA LEU A 230 -10.04 14.61 5.72
C LEU A 230 -8.80 14.15 6.50
N GLN A 231 -8.90 14.04 7.82
CA GLN A 231 -7.80 13.59 8.66
C GLN A 231 -7.31 12.18 8.27
N ARG A 232 -8.23 11.28 7.89
CA ARG A 232 -7.88 9.93 7.45
C ARG A 232 -7.23 9.91 6.07
N LEU A 233 -7.69 10.75 5.14
CA LEU A 233 -7.04 10.91 3.83
C LEU A 233 -5.62 11.45 3.97
N ILE A 234 -5.39 12.43 4.86
CA ILE A 234 -4.05 12.93 5.16
C ILE A 234 -3.17 11.82 5.72
N ALA A 235 -3.64 11.08 6.72
CA ALA A 235 -2.88 9.96 7.32
C ALA A 235 -2.51 8.88 6.28
N MET A 236 -3.41 8.59 5.33
CA MET A 236 -3.14 7.68 4.22
C MET A 236 -1.99 8.18 3.33
N VAL A 237 -2.04 9.45 2.91
CA VAL A 237 -0.99 10.07 2.09
C VAL A 237 0.35 10.13 2.84
N GLU A 238 0.34 10.47 4.12
CA GLU A 238 1.55 10.52 4.95
C GLU A 238 2.18 9.13 5.11
N ALA A 239 1.38 8.09 5.37
CA ALA A 239 1.85 6.72 5.47
C ALA A 239 2.45 6.23 4.14
N GLU A 240 1.76 6.47 3.01
CA GLU A 240 2.27 6.12 1.68
C GLU A 240 3.57 6.86 1.36
N ARG A 241 3.64 8.16 1.63
CA ARG A 241 4.86 8.95 1.41
C ARG A 241 6.02 8.42 2.24
N ALA A 242 5.81 8.16 3.53
CA ALA A 242 6.85 7.64 4.42
C ALA A 242 7.37 6.27 3.95
N TYR A 243 6.47 5.37 3.54
CA TYR A 243 6.84 4.08 2.97
C TYR A 243 7.74 4.24 1.74
N HIS A 244 7.31 5.03 0.75
CA HIS A 244 8.09 5.19 -0.49
C HIS A 244 9.47 5.84 -0.24
N GLN A 245 9.56 6.76 0.72
CA GLN A 245 10.84 7.36 1.11
C GLN A 245 11.80 6.33 1.69
N ILE A 246 11.32 5.46 2.58
CA ILE A 246 12.15 4.40 3.17
C ILE A 246 12.53 3.36 2.11
N VAL A 247 11.61 2.97 1.24
CA VAL A 247 11.90 2.02 0.14
C VAL A 247 12.95 2.57 -0.80
N LEU A 248 12.88 3.85 -1.17
CA LEU A 248 13.89 4.49 -2.01
C LEU A 248 15.28 4.39 -1.37
N GLN A 249 15.38 4.71 -0.07
CA GLN A 249 16.66 4.60 0.66
C GLN A 249 17.21 3.17 0.69
N ILE A 250 16.34 2.16 0.83
CA ILE A 250 16.74 0.74 0.78
C ILE A 250 17.27 0.38 -0.61
N LEU A 251 16.61 0.85 -1.67
CA LEU A 251 17.00 0.57 -3.05
C LEU A 251 18.29 1.27 -3.44
N ASP A 252 18.49 2.54 -3.03
CA ASP A 252 19.74 3.28 -3.28
C ASP A 252 20.94 2.55 -2.64
N GLN A 253 20.77 2.07 -1.40
CA GLN A 253 21.81 1.28 -0.72
C GLN A 253 22.08 -0.05 -1.44
N LEU A 254 21.02 -0.74 -1.89
CA LEU A 254 21.16 -1.99 -2.63
C LEU A 254 21.89 -1.75 -3.96
N GLU A 255 21.53 -0.72 -4.70
CA GLU A 255 22.17 -0.38 -5.97
C GLU A 255 23.68 -0.16 -5.79
N GLY A 256 24.09 0.58 -4.76
CA GLY A 256 25.50 0.77 -4.42
C GLY A 256 26.25 -0.54 -4.14
N GLU A 257 25.61 -1.48 -3.44
CA GLU A 257 26.14 -2.82 -3.19
C GLU A 257 26.23 -3.65 -4.48
N MET A 258 25.20 -3.60 -5.34
CA MET A 258 25.18 -4.32 -6.62
C MET A 258 26.26 -3.81 -7.58
N ILE A 259 26.43 -2.49 -7.70
CA ILE A 259 27.48 -1.87 -8.53
C ILE A 259 28.86 -2.28 -8.02
N SER A 260 29.05 -2.32 -6.70
CA SER A 260 30.31 -2.75 -6.10
C SER A 260 30.64 -4.20 -6.45
N GLU A 261 29.64 -5.08 -6.48
CA GLU A 261 29.81 -6.47 -6.91
C GLU A 261 30.03 -6.60 -8.43
N GLN A 262 29.35 -5.79 -9.25
CA GLN A 262 29.58 -5.75 -10.70
C GLN A 262 31.01 -5.34 -11.05
N ARG A 263 31.54 -4.31 -10.38
CA ARG A 263 32.94 -3.88 -10.59
C ARG A 263 33.94 -4.99 -10.31
N ARG A 264 33.66 -5.88 -9.36
CA ARG A 264 34.54 -7.03 -9.06
C ARG A 264 34.55 -8.08 -10.18
N ILE A 265 33.50 -8.14 -11.00
CA ILE A 265 33.43 -9.01 -12.20
C ILE A 265 34.17 -8.33 -13.35
N GLU A 266 33.96 -7.03 -13.52
CA GLU A 266 34.52 -6.23 -14.63
C GLU A 266 36.01 -5.92 -14.48
N THR A 267 36.57 -6.00 -13.27
CA THR A 267 38.02 -6.13 -13.09
C THR A 267 38.40 -7.60 -13.29
N PRO A 268 38.91 -8.03 -14.47
CA PRO A 268 39.82 -9.18 -14.48
C PRO A 268 40.98 -8.87 -13.52
N PRO A 269 41.70 -9.88 -12.99
CA PRO A 269 43.01 -9.60 -12.42
C PRO A 269 43.83 -8.98 -13.54
N THR A 270 43.91 -7.65 -13.58
CA THR A 270 45.00 -7.00 -14.28
C THR A 270 46.25 -7.60 -13.67
N PRO A 271 47.19 -8.14 -14.47
CA PRO A 271 48.51 -8.41 -13.94
C PRO A 271 48.99 -7.06 -13.45
N SER A 272 48.99 -6.86 -12.13
CA SER A 272 49.75 -5.80 -11.53
C SER A 272 51.19 -6.09 -11.95
N LEU A 273 51.68 -5.32 -12.92
CA LEU A 273 53.10 -5.11 -13.16
C LEU A 273 53.78 -4.49 -11.91
N ASP A 274 53.02 -4.21 -10.85
CA ASP A 274 53.58 -4.07 -9.51
C ASP A 274 53.97 -5.44 -8.96
N SER A 275 55.27 -5.67 -9.04
CA SER A 275 56.06 -6.67 -8.36
C SER A 275 55.69 -6.77 -6.87
N SER A 276 54.71 -7.61 -6.53
CA SER A 276 54.50 -8.04 -5.15
C SER A 276 53.83 -9.42 -5.01
N MET A 277 53.88 -10.27 -6.03
CA MET A 277 53.64 -11.69 -5.76
C MET A 277 54.86 -12.18 -4.99
N PRO A 278 54.72 -12.67 -3.74
CA PRO A 278 55.85 -13.21 -3.00
C PRO A 278 56.46 -14.34 -3.83
N PRO A 279 57.80 -14.53 -3.79
CA PRO A 279 58.45 -15.57 -4.57
C PRO A 279 57.78 -16.93 -4.29
N PRO A 280 57.74 -17.83 -5.29
CA PRO A 280 57.20 -19.16 -5.07
C PRO A 280 57.98 -19.84 -3.93
N PRO A 281 57.32 -20.70 -3.13
CA PRO A 281 57.98 -21.38 -2.01
C PRO A 281 59.19 -22.20 -2.51
N SER A 282 60.30 -22.17 -1.76
CA SER A 282 61.48 -22.99 -2.09
C SER A 282 61.13 -24.48 -2.00
N TYR A 283 61.67 -25.29 -2.90
CA TYR A 283 61.53 -26.75 -2.85
C TYR A 283 62.11 -27.34 -1.54
N GLU A 284 63.01 -26.61 -0.85
CA GLU A 284 63.56 -26.97 0.46
C GLU A 284 62.57 -26.77 1.62
N GLU A 285 61.72 -25.74 1.58
CA GLU A 285 60.66 -25.53 2.59
C GLU A 285 59.52 -26.54 2.46
N VAL A 286 59.32 -27.10 1.26
CA VAL A 286 58.26 -28.08 0.97
C VAL A 286 58.67 -29.51 1.31
N ASN A 287 59.97 -29.82 1.30
CA ASN A 287 60.50 -31.16 1.64
C ASN A 287 60.82 -31.35 3.13
N GLY A 288 60.67 -30.33 3.98
CA GLY A 288 60.99 -30.38 5.42
C GLY A 288 60.03 -31.17 6.31
N VAL A 289 59.01 -31.84 5.76
CA VAL A 289 58.00 -32.58 6.54
C VAL A 289 58.13 -34.10 6.33
N TYR A 290 59.33 -34.64 6.50
CA TYR A 290 59.53 -36.07 6.71
C TYR A 290 60.59 -36.32 7.78
N ALA A 291 60.20 -36.16 9.05
CA ALA A 291 60.46 -37.13 10.12
C ALA A 291 59.93 -36.59 11.45
N SER A 292 59.11 -37.43 12.11
CA SER A 292 58.79 -37.43 13.56
C SER A 292 57.42 -36.89 14.00
N GLN A 293 56.49 -37.85 14.04
CA GLN A 293 55.55 -38.16 15.14
C GLN A 293 54.27 -37.34 15.40
N THR A 294 53.17 -38.06 15.11
CA THR A 294 51.90 -38.19 15.85
C THR A 294 50.93 -37.01 15.89
N HIS A 295 49.89 -37.05 15.06
CA HIS A 295 48.49 -37.20 15.52
C HIS A 295 47.53 -37.52 14.35
N ASN A 296 46.58 -38.41 14.63
CA ASN A 296 45.52 -38.95 13.77
C ASN A 296 44.63 -37.89 13.10
N GLY A 297 44.37 -38.05 11.79
CA GLY A 297 43.16 -37.51 11.15
C GLY A 297 43.31 -37.11 9.68
N SER A 298 42.84 -37.97 8.78
CA SER A 298 42.53 -37.70 7.36
C SER A 298 43.71 -37.33 6.45
N THR A 299 44.27 -38.35 5.78
CA THR A 299 44.96 -38.22 4.50
C THR A 299 44.07 -37.47 3.51
N ASP A 300 44.31 -36.17 3.35
CA ASP A 300 43.74 -35.36 2.29
C ASP A 300 44.35 -35.82 0.97
N SER A 301 43.59 -36.62 0.24
CA SER A 301 43.87 -37.01 -1.14
C SER A 301 43.74 -35.75 -2.02
N MET A 302 44.77 -34.90 -2.02
CA MET A 302 44.92 -33.78 -2.95
C MET A 302 45.17 -34.36 -4.35
N GLY A 303 44.09 -34.79 -5.00
CA GLY A 303 44.14 -35.42 -6.32
C GLY A 303 44.58 -34.42 -7.38
N TYR A 304 45.57 -34.84 -8.19
CA TYR A 304 45.96 -34.15 -9.41
C TYR A 304 44.73 -33.76 -10.24
N PHE A 305 44.69 -32.54 -10.76
CA PHE A 305 43.62 -32.10 -11.66
C PHE A 305 44.17 -31.41 -12.90
N LEU A 306 43.39 -31.41 -13.97
CA LEU A 306 43.74 -30.72 -15.21
C LEU A 306 43.31 -29.26 -15.12
N GLY A 307 44.20 -28.33 -15.45
CA GLY A 307 43.89 -26.91 -15.62
C GLY A 307 44.10 -26.49 -17.06
N GLU A 308 43.23 -25.65 -17.61
CA GLU A 308 43.46 -24.96 -18.89
C GLU A 308 43.94 -23.53 -18.62
N VAL A 309 44.98 -23.09 -19.32
CA VAL A 309 45.54 -21.75 -19.18
C VAL A 309 44.61 -20.72 -19.83
N LEU A 310 44.13 -19.77 -19.04
CA LEU A 310 43.30 -18.64 -19.51
C LEU A 310 44.15 -17.40 -19.81
N PHE A 311 45.28 -17.23 -19.12
CA PHE A 311 46.16 -16.07 -19.25
C PHE A 311 47.62 -16.50 -19.42
N PRO A 312 48.40 -15.86 -20.31
CA PRO A 312 49.80 -16.20 -20.50
C PRO A 312 50.62 -15.77 -19.28
N TYR A 313 51.69 -16.49 -18.97
CA TYR A 313 52.60 -16.18 -17.88
C TYR A 313 54.04 -16.45 -18.30
N SER A 314 54.91 -15.46 -18.09
CA SER A 314 56.35 -15.59 -18.32
C SER A 314 57.04 -15.84 -16.99
N ALA A 315 57.71 -16.98 -16.88
CA ALA A 315 58.48 -17.36 -15.71
C ALA A 315 59.58 -16.33 -15.45
N VAL A 316 59.67 -15.87 -14.20
CA VAL A 316 60.67 -14.90 -13.73
C VAL A 316 61.90 -15.62 -13.15
N SER A 317 61.75 -16.87 -12.75
CA SER A 317 62.81 -17.72 -12.20
C SER A 317 62.75 -19.14 -12.76
N ASP A 318 63.83 -19.91 -12.59
CA ASP A 318 63.94 -21.29 -13.11
C ASP A 318 63.00 -22.29 -12.40
N VAL A 319 62.42 -21.90 -11.26
CA VAL A 319 61.43 -22.69 -10.52
C VAL A 319 60.00 -22.43 -11.00
N GLU A 320 59.80 -21.44 -11.87
CA GLU A 320 58.49 -21.05 -12.41
C GLU A 320 58.23 -21.66 -13.80
N LEU A 321 56.96 -21.91 -14.10
CA LEU A 321 56.52 -22.52 -15.35
C LEU A 321 55.93 -21.46 -16.30
N ASN A 322 56.45 -21.36 -17.52
CA ASN A 322 55.85 -20.53 -18.55
C ASN A 322 54.48 -21.09 -18.97
N LEU A 323 53.47 -20.22 -19.06
CA LEU A 323 52.11 -20.58 -19.48
C LEU A 323 51.75 -19.89 -20.81
N SER A 324 51.18 -20.66 -21.73
CA SER A 324 50.56 -20.12 -22.95
C SER A 324 49.06 -20.41 -22.92
N VAL A 325 48.24 -19.43 -23.31
CA VAL A 325 46.77 -19.57 -23.32
C VAL A 325 46.35 -20.80 -24.13
N GLY A 326 45.43 -21.60 -23.58
CA GLY A 326 44.95 -22.85 -24.16
C GLY A 326 45.80 -24.08 -23.86
N ASP A 327 46.96 -23.92 -23.19
CA ASP A 327 47.72 -25.07 -22.71
C ASP A 327 46.98 -25.79 -21.58
N TYR A 328 47.18 -27.10 -21.51
CA TYR A 328 46.69 -27.91 -20.39
C TYR A 328 47.83 -28.27 -19.44
N ILE A 329 47.58 -28.09 -18.14
CA ILE A 329 48.54 -28.32 -17.05
C ILE A 329 47.97 -29.36 -16.10
N VAL A 330 48.79 -30.34 -15.72
CA VAL A 330 48.47 -31.22 -14.60
C VAL A 330 48.89 -30.52 -13.31
N VAL A 331 47.93 -30.02 -12.56
CA VAL A 331 48.16 -29.33 -11.28
C VAL A 331 48.31 -30.37 -10.18
N ARG A 332 49.41 -30.26 -9.44
CA ARG A 332 49.79 -31.19 -8.36
C ARG A 332 49.48 -30.61 -6.98
N LYS A 333 49.66 -29.30 -6.83
CA LYS A 333 49.53 -28.62 -5.54
C LYS A 333 49.07 -27.19 -5.75
N VAL A 334 48.20 -26.69 -4.88
CA VAL A 334 47.84 -25.28 -4.77
C VAL A 334 48.16 -24.84 -3.34
N THR A 335 48.82 -23.71 -3.21
CA THR A 335 49.24 -23.13 -1.93
C THR A 335 48.30 -22.00 -1.52
N ASN A 336 48.24 -21.70 -0.22
CA ASN A 336 47.42 -20.62 0.31
C ASN A 336 47.92 -19.22 -0.10
N SER A 337 49.15 -19.12 -0.64
CA SER A 337 49.73 -17.87 -1.16
C SER A 337 49.32 -17.55 -2.61
N GLY A 338 48.52 -18.43 -3.25
CA GLY A 338 48.04 -18.24 -4.61
C GLY A 338 48.92 -18.88 -5.69
N TRP A 339 50.02 -19.55 -5.32
CA TRP A 339 50.85 -20.33 -6.23
C TRP A 339 50.33 -21.75 -6.42
N ALA A 340 50.38 -22.24 -7.65
CA ALA A 340 50.14 -23.64 -8.00
C ALA A 340 51.40 -24.26 -8.61
N GLU A 341 51.67 -25.51 -8.26
CA GLU A 341 52.71 -26.32 -8.88
C GLU A 341 52.05 -27.29 -9.84
N GLY A 342 52.58 -27.37 -11.06
CA GLY A 342 52.06 -28.28 -12.06
C GLY A 342 53.07 -28.59 -13.15
N GLU A 343 52.65 -29.46 -14.05
CA GLU A 343 53.45 -29.89 -15.19
C GLU A 343 52.73 -29.62 -16.51
N CYS A 344 53.42 -28.98 -17.43
CA CYS A 344 52.97 -28.73 -18.79
C CYS A 344 54.10 -29.04 -19.77
N LYS A 345 53.82 -29.79 -20.84
CA LYS A 345 54.79 -30.12 -21.91
C LYS A 345 56.12 -30.69 -21.38
N GLY A 346 56.04 -31.54 -20.34
CA GLY A 346 57.21 -32.18 -19.73
C GLY A 346 58.09 -31.25 -18.87
N LYS A 347 57.64 -30.03 -18.59
CA LYS A 347 58.30 -29.10 -17.67
C LYS A 347 57.40 -28.89 -16.45
N ALA A 348 58.00 -28.96 -15.27
CA ALA A 348 57.33 -28.68 -14.01
C ALA A 348 57.82 -27.36 -13.43
N GLY A 349 56.91 -26.65 -12.76
CA GLY A 349 57.25 -25.41 -12.07
C GLY A 349 56.02 -24.75 -11.45
N TRP A 350 56.28 -23.63 -10.80
CA TRP A 350 55.27 -22.80 -10.14
C TRP A 350 54.64 -21.79 -11.09
N PHE A 351 53.35 -21.55 -10.95
CA PHE A 351 52.62 -20.51 -11.66
C PHE A 351 51.45 -20.00 -10.82
N PRO A 352 50.93 -18.78 -11.09
CA PRO A 352 49.78 -18.27 -10.35
C PRO A 352 48.52 -19.10 -10.62
N PHE A 353 47.88 -19.59 -9.55
CA PHE A 353 46.69 -20.44 -9.67
C PHE A 353 45.52 -19.76 -10.39
N SER A 354 45.40 -18.44 -10.28
CA SER A 354 44.37 -17.63 -10.94
C SER A 354 44.49 -17.57 -12.48
N TYR A 355 45.59 -18.08 -13.05
CA TYR A 355 45.85 -18.04 -14.49
C TYR A 355 45.28 -19.24 -15.23
N ILE A 356 44.72 -20.20 -14.50
CA ILE A 356 44.17 -21.43 -15.03
C ILE A 356 42.73 -21.66 -14.56
N GLU A 357 41.98 -22.42 -15.34
CA GLU A 357 40.65 -22.91 -14.97
C GLU A 357 40.67 -24.43 -14.85
N ARG A 358 40.09 -24.98 -13.78
CA ARG A 358 39.98 -26.42 -13.59
C ARG A 358 39.09 -27.03 -14.67
N ARG A 359 39.58 -28.08 -15.33
CA ARG A 359 38.86 -28.87 -16.32
C ARG A 359 38.62 -30.29 -15.79
N GLU A 360 37.41 -30.80 -15.93
CA GLU A 360 37.13 -32.21 -15.73
C GLU A 360 37.69 -33.00 -16.93
N ARG A 361 38.31 -34.15 -16.67
CA ARG A 361 38.91 -35.00 -17.71
C ARG A 361 37.89 -35.32 -18.81
N VAL A 362 38.10 -34.77 -20.02
CA VAL A 362 37.44 -35.31 -21.22
C VAL A 362 38.16 -36.62 -21.57
N LEU A 363 37.42 -37.72 -21.53
CA LEU A 363 37.89 -39.05 -21.92
C LEU A 363 38.51 -39.05 -23.32
N ALA A 364 39.56 -39.85 -23.49
CA ALA A 364 40.24 -40.12 -24.74
C ALA A 364 39.33 -40.84 -25.76
N SER A 365 38.41 -40.12 -26.39
CA SER A 365 37.58 -40.61 -27.48
C SER A 365 37.46 -39.60 -28.63
N LYS A 366 38.63 -39.18 -29.16
CA LYS A 366 38.76 -38.72 -30.55
C LYS A 366 40.10 -39.19 -31.12
N VAL A 367 40.27 -40.51 -31.20
CA VAL A 367 41.03 -41.09 -32.31
C VAL A 367 39.99 -41.36 -33.40
N ALA A 368 39.80 -40.38 -34.28
CA ALA A 368 39.21 -40.67 -35.58
C ALA A 368 40.35 -41.26 -36.41
N GLU A 369 40.39 -42.59 -36.51
CA GLU A 369 41.13 -43.23 -37.59
C GLU A 369 40.43 -42.86 -38.91
N VAL A 370 41.13 -42.06 -39.69
CA VAL A 370 40.95 -41.98 -41.14
C VAL A 370 41.63 -43.22 -41.71
N PHE A 371 40.86 -44.15 -42.28
CA PHE A 371 41.03 -44.70 -43.63
C PHE A 371 39.75 -45.43 -44.06
#